data_AF-A0AA85GE24-F1
#
_entry.id   AF-A0AA85GE24-F1
#
_cell.length_a   1.000
_cell.length_b   1.000
_cell.length_c   1.000
_cell.angle_alpha   90.00
_cell.angle_beta   90.00
_cell.angle_gamma   90.00
#
_symmetry.space_group_name_H-M   'P 1'
#
loop_
_entity.id
_entity.type
_entity.pdbx_description
1 polymer ?
#
loop_
_entity_poly.entity_id
_entity_poly.type
_entity_poly.pdbx_seq_one_letter_code
_entity_poly.pdbx_strand_id
1 'polypeptide(L)'
;MTFIQYVDMKQKMVYGFMKIENLTQEYPSLTTYFEGEIISRLHPFMTGKWDATMETDVLHWEKIPATSSLGNFHIDSFDYSILETSDTIFMRWKEKFIVPDPGLKHIEGASFAGFYYIGLQKSIGHVLGYYYHLNSEMYGFVF
;
A
#
# COMPACT_ATOMS: atom_id res chain seq x y z
N MET A 1 8.17 10.41 4.70
CA MET A 1 8.37 11.00 3.35
C MET A 1 8.44 9.88 2.33
N THR A 2 7.80 10.02 1.17
CA THR A 2 7.79 8.98 0.13
C THR A 2 8.38 9.52 -1.16
N PHE A 3 9.19 8.71 -1.84
CA PHE A 3 9.75 9.04 -3.14
C PHE A 3 9.45 7.93 -4.15
N ILE A 4 8.72 8.26 -5.21
CA ILE A 4 8.47 7.34 -6.32
C ILE A 4 9.65 7.39 -7.28
N GLN A 5 10.30 6.24 -7.49
CA GLN A 5 11.45 6.13 -8.39
C GLN A 5 11.03 5.74 -9.80
N TYR A 6 10.11 4.77 -9.93
CA TYR A 6 9.72 4.22 -11.22
C TYR A 6 8.27 3.73 -11.21
N VAL A 7 7.59 3.85 -12.34
CA VAL A 7 6.23 3.34 -12.55
C VAL A 7 6.19 2.58 -13.87
N ASP A 8 5.81 1.30 -13.80
CA ASP A 8 5.51 0.49 -14.97
C ASP A 8 4.00 0.36 -15.12
N MET A 9 3.42 1.19 -15.97
CA MET A 9 1.96 1.19 -16.22
C MET A 9 1.48 -0.06 -16.96
N LYS A 10 2.36 -0.79 -17.65
CA LYS A 10 2.01 -2.03 -18.37
C LYS A 10 1.89 -3.19 -17.40
N GLN A 11 2.83 -3.31 -16.46
CA GLN A 11 2.78 -4.31 -15.38
C GLN A 11 1.94 -3.86 -14.18
N LYS A 12 1.47 -2.61 -14.19
CA LYS A 12 0.73 -1.99 -13.09
C LYS A 12 1.53 -2.04 -11.79
N MET A 13 2.80 -1.68 -11.87
CA MET A 13 3.73 -1.68 -10.74
C MET A 13 4.29 -0.27 -10.49
N VAL A 14 4.58 0.03 -9.23
CA VAL A 14 5.27 1.24 -8.78
C VAL A 14 6.41 0.87 -7.85
N TYR A 15 7.51 1.59 -7.91
CA TYR A 15 8.71 1.32 -7.13
C TYR A 15 9.21 2.61 -6.52
N GLY A 16 9.70 2.54 -5.29
CA GLY A 16 10.14 3.73 -4.60
C GLY A 16 10.74 3.47 -3.23
N PHE A 17 10.90 4.56 -2.50
CA PHE A 17 11.44 4.55 -1.15
C PHE A 17 10.46 5.22 -0.19
N MET A 18 10.30 4.62 0.98
CA MET A 18 9.53 5.19 2.08
C MET A 18 10.49 5.50 3.22
N LYS A 19 10.46 6.74 3.71
CA LYS A 19 11.21 7.18 4.88
C LYS A 19 10.24 7.41 6.05
N ILE A 20 10.47 6.71 7.14
CA ILE A 20 9.78 6.88 8.42
C ILE A 20 10.74 7.59 9.37
N GLU A 21 10.27 8.65 10.00
CA GLU A 21 10.99 9.42 11.02
C GLU A 21 10.41 9.09 12.40
N ASN A 22 11.20 9.30 13.46
CA ASN A 22 10.83 9.07 14.85
C ASN A 22 10.44 7.62 15.15
N LEU A 23 11.13 6.66 14.53
CA LEU A 23 10.80 5.24 14.68
C LEU A 23 11.24 4.69 16.05
N THR A 24 12.53 4.81 16.38
CA THR A 24 13.08 4.46 17.71
C THR A 24 14.24 5.37 18.10
N GLN A 25 14.75 5.25 19.33
CA GLN A 25 15.93 6.00 19.78
C GLN A 25 17.21 5.58 19.02
N GLU A 26 17.35 4.31 18.70
CA GLU A 26 18.51 3.77 17.98
C GLU A 26 18.42 4.04 16.47
N TYR A 27 17.21 3.98 15.91
CA TYR A 27 16.92 4.26 14.51
C TYR A 27 15.93 5.42 14.40
N PRO A 28 16.39 6.68 14.57
CA PRO A 28 15.50 7.84 14.56
C PRO A 28 14.88 8.05 13.18
N SER A 29 15.50 7.54 12.12
CA SER A 29 14.94 7.54 10.78
C SER A 29 15.27 6.23 10.06
N LEU A 30 14.29 5.66 9.37
CA LEU A 30 14.45 4.44 8.58
C LEU A 30 13.98 4.69 7.15
N THR A 31 14.77 4.26 6.17
CA THR A 31 14.35 4.28 4.77
C THR A 31 14.28 2.85 4.23
N THR A 32 13.16 2.50 3.62
CA THR A 32 12.92 1.20 3.01
C THR A 32 12.65 1.35 1.52
N TYR A 33 13.09 0.37 0.74
CA TYR A 33 12.63 0.21 -0.64
C TYR A 33 11.30 -0.55 -0.64
N PHE A 34 10.35 -0.09 -1.45
CA PHE A 34 9.07 -0.77 -1.65
C PHE A 34 8.80 -1.07 -3.12
N GLU A 35 8.05 -2.14 -3.33
CA GLU A 35 7.37 -2.43 -4.58
C GLU A 35 5.87 -2.31 -4.33
N GLY A 36 5.16 -1.71 -5.28
CA GLY A 36 3.74 -1.47 -5.19
C GLY A 36 2.98 -1.99 -6.39
N GLU A 37 1.78 -2.48 -6.14
CA GLU A 37 0.84 -2.99 -7.12
C GLU A 37 -0.26 -1.96 -7.32
N ILE A 38 -0.48 -1.53 -8.56
CA ILE A 38 -1.62 -0.67 -8.92
C ILE A 38 -2.82 -1.58 -9.17
N ILE A 39 -3.90 -1.34 -8.42
CA ILE A 39 -5.09 -2.18 -8.49
C ILE A 39 -5.68 -2.14 -9.90
N SER A 40 -5.88 -3.32 -10.44
CA SER A 40 -6.31 -3.56 -11.81
C SER A 40 -6.71 -5.02 -11.97
N ARG A 41 -7.07 -5.44 -13.19
CA ARG A 41 -7.27 -6.86 -13.49
C ARG A 41 -5.99 -7.71 -13.25
N LEU A 42 -4.80 -7.13 -13.37
CA LEU A 42 -3.53 -7.82 -13.08
C LEU A 42 -3.29 -7.99 -11.58
N HIS A 43 -3.72 -7.00 -10.80
CA HIS A 43 -3.59 -6.97 -9.34
C HIS A 43 -4.97 -6.66 -8.73
N PRO A 44 -5.86 -7.66 -8.59
CA PRO A 44 -7.22 -7.47 -8.08
C PRO A 44 -7.28 -6.82 -6.70
N PHE A 45 -8.45 -6.32 -6.30
CA PHE A 45 -8.66 -5.80 -4.93
C PHE A 45 -8.42 -6.86 -3.86
N MET A 46 -8.84 -8.11 -4.11
CA MET A 46 -8.56 -9.23 -3.23
C MET A 46 -7.07 -9.58 -3.29
N THR A 47 -6.39 -9.48 -2.16
CA THR A 47 -4.94 -9.54 -2.09
C THR A 47 -4.42 -10.97 -2.23
N GLY A 48 -5.05 -11.94 -1.53
CA GLY A 48 -4.72 -13.37 -1.65
C GLY A 48 -3.30 -13.75 -1.18
N LYS A 49 -2.61 -12.86 -0.48
CA LYS A 49 -1.24 -13.00 0.05
C LYS A 49 -1.03 -12.06 1.24
N TRP A 50 0.15 -12.13 1.86
CA TRP A 50 0.52 -11.26 2.99
C TRP A 50 -0.47 -11.34 4.16
N ASP A 51 -1.04 -12.53 4.38
CA ASP A 51 -2.01 -12.87 5.43
C ASP A 51 -3.34 -12.08 5.38
N ALA A 52 -3.55 -11.26 4.35
CA ALA A 52 -4.79 -10.51 4.17
C ALA A 52 -5.93 -11.44 3.72
N THR A 53 -6.97 -11.51 4.55
CA THR A 53 -8.24 -12.18 4.21
C THR A 53 -9.13 -11.28 3.37
N MET A 54 -10.15 -11.84 2.72
CA MET A 54 -11.19 -11.06 2.02
C MET A 54 -11.84 -10.01 2.94
N GLU A 55 -12.15 -10.38 4.18
CA GLU A 55 -12.69 -9.46 5.18
C GLU A 55 -11.72 -8.32 5.48
N THR A 56 -10.42 -8.64 5.64
CA THR A 56 -9.36 -7.63 5.81
C THR A 56 -9.32 -6.68 4.63
N ASP A 57 -9.30 -7.19 3.39
CA ASP A 57 -9.27 -6.39 2.17
C ASP A 57 -10.47 -5.43 2.13
N VAL A 58 -11.68 -5.93 2.36
CA VAL A 58 -12.90 -5.13 2.34
C VAL A 58 -12.82 -3.99 3.36
N LEU A 59 -12.50 -4.32 4.62
CA LEU A 59 -12.42 -3.33 5.70
C LEU A 59 -11.36 -2.24 5.46
N HIS A 60 -10.29 -2.54 4.73
CA HIS A 60 -9.26 -1.54 4.43
C HIS A 60 -9.60 -0.71 3.18
N TRP A 61 -10.09 -1.35 2.12
CA TRP A 61 -10.46 -0.64 0.89
C TRP A 61 -11.64 0.31 1.09
N GLU A 62 -12.61 -0.05 1.94
CA GLU A 62 -13.77 0.81 2.25
C GLU A 62 -13.40 2.11 2.98
N LYS A 63 -12.22 2.17 3.62
CA LYS A 63 -11.72 3.38 4.28
C LYS A 63 -11.14 4.39 3.30
N ILE A 64 -10.80 3.95 2.08
CA ILE A 64 -10.16 4.79 1.08
C ILE A 64 -11.25 5.46 0.23
N PRO A 65 -11.35 6.81 0.24
CA PRO A 65 -12.37 7.50 -0.53
C PRO A 65 -12.25 7.21 -2.03
N ALA A 66 -13.38 6.85 -2.63
CA ALA A 66 -13.53 6.69 -4.06
C ALA A 66 -14.50 7.76 -4.59
N THR A 67 -14.21 8.35 -5.76
CA THR A 67 -15.12 9.30 -6.41
C THR A 67 -16.41 8.67 -6.93
N SER A 68 -16.40 7.36 -7.11
CA SER A 68 -17.55 6.54 -7.49
C SER A 68 -17.62 5.32 -6.60
N SER A 69 -18.83 4.85 -6.29
CA SER A 69 -19.01 3.60 -5.55
C SER A 69 -18.27 2.46 -6.28
N LEU A 70 -17.35 1.81 -5.57
CA LEU A 70 -16.65 0.62 -6.08
C LEU A 70 -17.59 -0.60 -6.19
N GLY A 71 -18.83 -0.51 -5.70
CA GLY A 71 -19.77 -1.63 -5.72
C GLY A 71 -19.19 -2.89 -5.05
N ASN A 72 -19.55 -4.06 -5.57
CA ASN A 72 -19.06 -5.35 -5.06
C ASN A 72 -17.67 -5.69 -5.64
N PHE A 73 -16.65 -4.91 -5.33
CA PHE A 73 -15.28 -5.12 -5.84
C PHE A 73 -14.63 -6.46 -5.43
N HIS A 74 -15.23 -7.18 -4.48
CA HIS A 74 -14.81 -8.48 -4.00
C HIS A 74 -15.27 -9.66 -4.88
N ILE A 75 -16.12 -9.43 -5.89
CA ILE A 75 -16.58 -10.49 -6.80
C ILE A 75 -15.67 -10.59 -8.03
N ASP A 76 -15.51 -11.80 -8.55
CA ASP A 76 -14.64 -12.08 -9.70
C ASP A 76 -15.03 -11.31 -10.98
N SER A 77 -16.31 -10.97 -11.12
CA SER A 77 -16.85 -10.23 -12.28
C SER A 77 -16.75 -8.72 -12.16
N PHE A 78 -16.00 -8.20 -11.19
CA PHE A 78 -15.82 -6.75 -11.01
C PHE A 78 -15.20 -6.11 -12.26
N ASP A 79 -15.80 -5.02 -12.73
CA ASP A 79 -15.33 -4.30 -13.90
C ASP A 79 -14.24 -3.29 -13.51
N TYR A 80 -12.98 -3.72 -13.65
CA TYR A 80 -11.82 -2.87 -13.39
C TYR A 80 -11.68 -1.66 -14.34
N SER A 81 -12.43 -1.60 -15.45
CA SER A 81 -12.36 -0.45 -16.36
C SER A 81 -12.84 0.85 -15.70
N ILE A 82 -13.71 0.76 -14.68
CA ILE A 82 -14.17 1.93 -13.93
C ILE A 82 -13.03 2.67 -13.21
N LEU A 83 -11.94 1.95 -12.90
CA LEU A 83 -10.77 2.54 -12.23
C LEU A 83 -9.94 3.42 -13.18
N GLU A 84 -10.05 3.26 -14.49
CA GLU A 84 -9.31 4.07 -15.46
C GLU A 84 -9.78 5.53 -15.43
N THR A 85 -11.08 5.75 -15.18
CA THR A 85 -11.71 7.07 -15.08
C THR A 85 -11.86 7.58 -13.64
N SER A 86 -11.67 6.73 -12.64
CA SER A 86 -11.70 7.10 -11.21
C SER A 86 -10.68 8.19 -10.90
N ASP A 87 -10.99 9.15 -10.02
CA ASP A 87 -10.01 10.12 -9.51
C ASP A 87 -9.01 9.47 -8.54
N THR A 88 -9.38 8.35 -7.92
CA THR A 88 -8.53 7.59 -6.99
C THR A 88 -7.81 6.46 -7.71
N ILE A 89 -6.48 6.42 -7.58
CA ILE A 89 -5.63 5.28 -7.92
C ILE A 89 -5.41 4.45 -6.65
N PHE A 90 -5.92 3.22 -6.65
CA PHE A 90 -5.71 2.28 -5.55
C PHE A 90 -4.41 1.51 -5.78
N MET A 91 -3.63 1.31 -4.71
CA MET A 91 -2.38 0.56 -4.75
C MET A 91 -2.16 -0.24 -3.48
N ARG A 92 -1.37 -1.31 -3.54
CA ARG A 92 -0.76 -1.94 -2.37
C ARG A 92 0.73 -1.75 -2.39
N TRP A 93 1.35 -1.25 -1.32
CA TRP A 93 2.81 -1.10 -1.25
C TRP A 93 3.41 -2.06 -0.24
N LYS A 94 4.43 -2.82 -0.66
CA LYS A 94 5.15 -3.78 0.17
C LYS A 94 6.62 -3.38 0.27
N GLU A 95 7.04 -3.00 1.47
CA GLU A 95 8.45 -2.81 1.80
C GLU A 95 9.20 -4.15 1.69
N LYS A 96 10.41 -4.09 1.12
CA LYS A 96 11.26 -5.26 0.86
C LYS A 96 12.48 -5.30 1.76
N PHE A 97 13.20 -4.19 1.84
CA PHE A 97 14.47 -4.10 2.56
C PHE A 97 14.80 -2.66 2.93
N ILE A 98 15.67 -2.52 3.92
CA ILE A 98 16.17 -1.24 4.42
C ILE A 98 17.33 -0.77 3.54
N VAL A 99 17.45 0.55 3.40
CA VAL A 99 18.58 1.22 2.72
C VAL A 99 19.31 2.08 3.74
N PRO A 100 20.65 2.03 3.81
CA PRO A 100 21.57 1.36 2.88
C PRO A 100 21.91 -0.09 3.21
N ASP A 101 21.31 -0.70 4.23
CA ASP A 101 21.63 -2.07 4.67
C ASP A 101 20.49 -3.07 4.43
N PRO A 102 20.44 -3.74 3.25
CA PRO A 102 19.45 -4.76 2.97
C PRO A 102 19.57 -6.03 3.81
N GLY A 103 20.70 -6.22 4.52
CA GLY A 103 20.92 -7.36 5.41
C GLY A 103 20.22 -7.22 6.75
N LEU A 104 19.92 -5.98 7.16
CA LEU A 104 19.19 -5.68 8.37
C LEU A 104 17.71 -6.06 8.20
N LYS A 105 17.29 -7.16 8.84
CA LYS A 105 15.93 -7.71 8.74
C LYS A 105 15.03 -7.40 9.94
N HIS A 106 15.63 -6.99 11.06
CA HIS A 106 14.93 -6.77 12.31
C HIS A 106 15.43 -5.48 12.94
N ILE A 107 14.50 -4.63 13.36
CA ILE A 107 14.76 -3.45 14.17
C ILE A 107 13.93 -3.61 15.43
N GLU A 108 14.56 -3.53 16.59
CA GLU A 108 13.84 -3.62 17.85
C GLU A 108 12.79 -2.50 17.94
N GLY A 109 11.54 -2.85 18.23
CA GLY A 109 10.44 -1.88 18.32
C GLY A 109 9.82 -1.45 16.98
N ALA A 110 10.26 -1.98 15.83
CA ALA A 110 9.69 -1.66 14.53
C ALA A 110 9.58 -2.88 13.60
N SER A 111 8.56 -2.90 12.74
CA SER A 111 8.40 -3.95 11.73
C SER A 111 7.86 -3.36 10.43
N PHE A 112 8.49 -3.77 9.32
CA PHE A 112 8.07 -3.53 7.93
C PHE A 112 7.60 -4.84 7.25
N ALA A 113 7.22 -5.84 8.07
CA ALA A 113 6.80 -7.15 7.58
C ALA A 113 5.46 -7.10 6.83
N GLY A 114 4.58 -6.16 7.20
CA GLY A 114 3.28 -5.92 6.57
C GLY A 114 3.33 -5.21 5.23
N PHE A 115 2.19 -4.65 4.82
CA PHE A 115 2.04 -3.86 3.61
C PHE A 115 1.04 -2.73 3.83
N TYR A 116 0.93 -1.83 2.86
CA TYR A 116 0.04 -0.68 2.91
C TYR A 116 -1.05 -0.80 1.86
N TYR A 117 -2.31 -0.55 2.25
CA TYR A 117 -3.39 -0.19 1.35
C TYR A 117 -3.30 1.31 1.09
N ILE A 118 -3.20 1.71 -0.18
CA ILE A 118 -2.94 3.10 -0.58
C ILE A 118 -4.02 3.59 -1.55
N GLY A 119 -4.47 4.82 -1.36
CA GLY A 119 -5.29 5.57 -2.32
C GLY A 119 -4.62 6.90 -2.65
N LEU A 120 -4.29 7.11 -3.93
CA LEU A 120 -3.82 8.39 -4.44
C LEU A 120 -4.96 9.10 -5.18
N GLN A 121 -5.40 10.25 -4.67
CA GLN A 121 -6.36 11.11 -5.35
C GLN A 121 -5.63 11.98 -6.38
N LYS A 122 -5.88 11.76 -7.67
CA LYS A 122 -5.17 12.42 -8.78
C LYS A 122 -5.37 13.94 -8.79
N SER A 123 -6.60 14.40 -8.55
CA SER A 123 -6.96 15.81 -8.64
C SER A 123 -6.19 16.73 -7.67
N ILE A 124 -5.88 16.24 -6.47
CA ILE A 124 -5.22 17.03 -5.42
C ILE A 124 -3.86 16.47 -4.99
N GLY A 125 -3.44 15.33 -5.53
CA GLY A 125 -2.17 14.68 -5.18
C GLY A 125 -2.13 14.13 -3.75
N HIS A 126 -3.28 13.96 -3.10
CA HIS A 126 -3.37 13.46 -1.74
C HIS A 126 -3.23 11.94 -1.71
N VAL A 127 -2.34 11.44 -0.86
CA VAL A 127 -2.12 10.01 -0.65
C VAL A 127 -2.65 9.65 0.72
N LEU A 128 -3.55 8.68 0.77
CA LEU A 128 -4.06 8.08 1.99
C LEU A 128 -3.53 6.65 2.09
N GLY A 129 -3.07 6.25 3.26
CA GLY A 129 -2.55 4.90 3.47
C GLY A 129 -2.97 4.26 4.79
N TYR A 130 -3.16 2.94 4.76
CA TYR A 130 -3.40 2.12 5.94
C TYR A 130 -2.43 0.95 5.97
N TYR A 131 -1.63 0.87 7.04
CA TYR A 131 -0.73 -0.27 7.24
C TYR A 131 -1.50 -1.49 7.77
N TYR A 132 -1.16 -2.67 7.24
CA TYR A 132 -1.66 -3.95 7.69
C TYR A 132 -0.52 -4.95 7.92
N HIS A 133 -0.59 -5.61 9.07
CA HIS A 133 0.20 -6.78 9.43
C HIS A 133 -0.59 -7.59 10.47
N LEU A 134 -0.67 -8.92 10.31
CA LEU A 134 -1.55 -9.79 11.10
C LEU A 134 -1.40 -9.61 12.63
N ASN A 135 -0.18 -9.39 13.11
CA ASN A 135 0.15 -9.32 14.54
C ASN A 135 0.36 -7.88 15.05
N SER A 136 0.12 -6.87 14.22
CA SER A 136 0.24 -5.46 14.64
C SER A 136 -1.12 -4.93 15.10
N GLU A 137 -1.12 -3.97 16.04
CA GLU A 137 -2.34 -3.25 16.40
C GLU A 137 -3.02 -2.74 15.12
N MET A 138 -4.32 -2.99 15.00
CA MET A 138 -5.04 -2.62 13.79
C MET A 138 -5.01 -1.10 13.59
N TYR A 139 -4.71 -0.70 12.35
CA TYR A 139 -4.94 0.63 11.78
C TYR A 139 -3.93 1.73 12.17
N GLY A 140 -2.69 1.57 11.72
CA GLY A 140 -1.84 2.74 11.51
C GLY A 140 -2.31 3.52 10.28
N PHE A 141 -2.89 4.71 10.48
CA PHE A 141 -3.02 5.70 9.42
C PHE A 141 -1.61 6.15 9.02
N VAL A 142 -1.29 6.04 7.74
CA VAL A 142 0.00 6.45 7.21
C VAL A 142 -0.28 7.32 5.99
N PHE A 143 -0.05 8.62 6.16
CA PHE A 143 -0.31 9.73 5.21
C PHE A 143 -1.74 10.24 5.20
#